data_AF-A0A938SII6-F1
#
_entry.id   AF-A0A938SII6-F1
#
_cell.length_a   1.000
_cell.length_b   1.000
_cell.length_c   1.000
_cell.angle_alpha   90.00
_cell.angle_beta   90.00
_cell.angle_gamma   90.00
#
_symmetry.space_group_name_H-M   'P 1'
#
loop_
_entity.id
_entity.type
_entity.pdbx_description
1 polymer ?
#
loop_
_entity_poly.entity_id
_entity_poly.type
_entity_poly.pdbx_seq_one_letter_code
_entity_poly.pdbx_strand_id
1 'polypeptide(L)'
;TVETRVAATEAEAVKLAEKIGYPVVLKLYSETITHKTDVGGVQLNLRTAEAVQEAFKKIKTSVSQKASAKDFLGVTVQPMIKLEGYEIIIGSSLDPQFGPVLLFGTGGQLVEVFKDRALALPPLNTTLARRMMEQTKIYTALKGVRGRKSVDLAALEQLMVRFSQLVVEQHWIKEIDINPLLASPERLVALDARVVLHKPNVSEEQLPKLAIRPYPVQYCAPWKLKSGQSVLIRPIRPEDEPLIQKFHESLSEQTVYLRYFQPLKLSQRAAHERLVRICFNDYDREIALVVERKEAKGAKREILAVARMAKLRNTNEAEFAEVVADQCQKQGLGTELLRRLIQIARDEKLSQLKADMLPENVGMLQVCKGLGFKFEHKAGDPLVKAALDL
;
A
#
# COMPACT_ATOMS: atom_id res chain seq x y z
N THR A 1 15.09 -11.84 -9.94
CA THR A 1 15.13 -11.46 -11.37
C THR A 1 16.17 -12.31 -12.08
N VAL A 2 16.18 -12.33 -13.41
CA VAL A 2 17.19 -13.04 -14.20
C VAL A 2 18.44 -12.18 -14.36
N GLU A 3 19.62 -12.78 -14.25
CA GLU A 3 20.88 -12.08 -14.58
C GLU A 3 20.80 -11.54 -16.01
N THR A 4 21.03 -10.25 -16.18
CA THR A 4 20.86 -9.55 -17.46
C THR A 4 22.09 -8.70 -17.72
N ARG A 5 22.75 -8.91 -18.86
CA ARG A 5 23.92 -8.13 -19.27
C ARG A 5 23.69 -7.52 -20.64
N VAL A 6 24.00 -6.24 -20.81
CA VAL A 6 23.85 -5.53 -22.09
C VAL A 6 25.08 -5.77 -22.96
N ALA A 7 24.86 -6.03 -24.24
CA ALA A 7 25.88 -6.09 -25.28
C ALA A 7 25.48 -5.17 -26.43
N ALA A 8 26.33 -4.18 -26.74
CA ALA A 8 26.13 -3.29 -27.88
C ALA A 8 26.60 -3.93 -29.19
N THR A 9 27.51 -4.90 -29.10
CA THR A 9 28.08 -5.59 -30.27
C THR A 9 27.89 -7.11 -30.22
N GLU A 10 27.98 -7.73 -31.40
CA GLU A 10 27.93 -9.18 -31.57
C GLU A 10 29.04 -9.90 -30.77
N ALA A 11 30.26 -9.38 -30.83
CA ALA A 11 31.41 -9.95 -30.10
C ALA A 11 31.22 -9.87 -28.57
N GLU A 12 30.67 -8.77 -28.07
CA GLU A 12 30.30 -8.65 -26.67
C GLU A 12 29.21 -9.66 -26.28
N ALA A 13 28.18 -9.83 -27.11
CA ALA A 13 27.09 -10.76 -26.83
C ALA A 13 27.60 -12.21 -26.68
N VAL A 14 28.50 -12.64 -27.55
CA VAL A 14 29.16 -13.98 -27.46
C VAL A 14 29.99 -14.09 -26.18
N LYS A 15 30.85 -13.11 -25.90
CA LYS A 15 31.71 -13.12 -24.71
C LYS A 15 30.88 -13.17 -23.41
N LEU A 16 29.74 -12.47 -23.37
CA LEU A 16 28.83 -12.52 -22.23
C LEU A 16 28.10 -13.86 -22.14
N ALA A 17 27.68 -14.43 -23.27
CA ALA A 17 27.04 -15.74 -23.32
C ALA A 17 27.95 -16.86 -22.82
N GLU A 18 29.23 -16.85 -23.20
CA GLU A 18 30.25 -17.80 -22.71
C GLU A 18 30.46 -17.69 -21.20
N LYS A 19 30.45 -16.46 -20.66
CA LYS A 19 30.56 -16.22 -19.21
C LYS A 19 29.34 -16.68 -18.43
N ILE A 20 28.14 -16.52 -19.00
CA ILE A 20 26.88 -16.93 -18.37
C ILE A 20 26.70 -18.45 -18.46
N GLY A 21 27.14 -19.06 -19.56
CA GLY A 21 26.93 -20.46 -19.87
C GLY A 21 25.64 -20.70 -20.67
N TYR A 22 25.71 -21.63 -21.62
CA TYR A 22 24.61 -21.98 -22.52
C TYR A 22 23.62 -22.98 -21.88
N PRO A 23 22.32 -22.98 -22.29
CA PRO A 23 21.73 -22.08 -23.27
C PRO A 23 21.41 -20.69 -22.73
N VAL A 24 21.53 -19.68 -23.60
CA VAL A 24 21.20 -18.28 -23.31
C VAL A 24 20.01 -17.79 -24.14
N VAL A 25 19.54 -16.60 -23.81
CA VAL A 25 18.50 -15.83 -24.47
C VAL A 25 19.07 -14.48 -24.87
N LEU A 26 18.78 -14.04 -26.10
CA LEU A 26 18.99 -12.65 -26.52
C LEU A 26 17.65 -11.93 -26.60
N LYS A 27 17.57 -10.73 -26.00
CA LYS A 27 16.43 -9.82 -26.17
C LYS A 27 16.92 -8.46 -26.66
N LEU A 28 16.13 -7.77 -27.47
CA LEU A 28 16.41 -6.41 -27.93
C LEU A 28 16.62 -5.48 -26.73
N TYR A 29 17.69 -4.68 -26.78
CA TYR A 29 17.89 -3.54 -25.91
C TYR A 29 17.49 -2.27 -26.68
N SER A 30 16.44 -1.58 -26.19
CA SER A 30 15.85 -0.40 -26.81
C SER A 30 15.19 0.46 -25.74
N GLU A 31 15.22 1.78 -25.91
CA GLU A 31 14.52 2.74 -25.04
C GLU A 31 13.11 3.09 -25.54
N THR A 32 12.82 2.79 -26.81
CA THR A 32 11.59 3.19 -27.51
C THR A 32 10.65 2.01 -27.77
N ILE A 33 11.20 0.82 -28.02
CA ILE A 33 10.40 -0.38 -28.32
C ILE A 33 10.09 -1.15 -27.04
N THR A 34 8.81 -1.15 -26.65
CA THR A 34 8.33 -1.85 -25.44
C THR A 34 7.96 -3.31 -25.72
N HIS A 35 7.32 -3.61 -26.85
CA HIS A 35 6.91 -4.96 -27.25
C HIS A 35 7.97 -5.65 -28.13
N LYS A 36 9.00 -6.20 -27.48
CA LYS A 36 10.17 -6.81 -28.14
C LYS A 36 9.80 -7.97 -29.09
N THR A 37 8.81 -8.78 -28.74
CA THR A 37 8.42 -9.95 -29.54
C THR A 37 7.86 -9.56 -30.92
N ASP A 38 7.09 -8.47 -30.99
CA ASP A 38 6.40 -8.03 -32.22
C ASP A 38 7.39 -7.65 -33.32
N VAL A 39 8.53 -7.08 -32.91
CA VAL A 39 9.64 -6.71 -33.79
C VAL A 39 10.64 -7.85 -33.99
N GLY A 40 10.35 -9.07 -33.53
CA GLY A 40 11.27 -10.22 -33.61
C GLY A 40 12.51 -10.08 -32.70
N GLY A 41 12.41 -9.23 -31.68
CA GLY A 41 13.49 -8.86 -30.78
C GLY A 41 13.78 -9.87 -29.67
N VAL A 42 13.31 -11.11 -29.76
CA VAL A 42 13.58 -12.15 -28.75
C VAL A 42 14.01 -13.43 -29.45
N GLN A 43 15.17 -13.97 -29.08
CA GLN A 43 15.70 -15.25 -29.56
C GLN A 43 16.04 -16.13 -28.35
N LEU A 44 15.40 -17.30 -28.27
CA LEU A 44 15.46 -18.18 -27.10
C LEU A 44 16.32 -19.42 -27.37
N ASN A 45 16.77 -20.09 -26.29
CA ASN A 45 17.42 -21.40 -26.33
C ASN A 45 18.66 -21.45 -27.26
N LEU A 46 19.50 -20.42 -27.21
CA LEU A 46 20.74 -20.34 -27.99
C LEU A 46 21.82 -21.17 -27.30
N ARG A 47 22.36 -22.17 -27.99
CA ARG A 47 23.24 -23.19 -27.38
C ARG A 47 24.72 -23.06 -27.71
N THR A 48 25.08 -22.21 -28.67
CA THR A 48 26.45 -22.03 -29.16
C THR A 48 26.75 -20.57 -29.45
N ALA A 49 28.03 -20.24 -29.63
CA ALA A 49 28.48 -18.90 -30.00
C ALA A 49 27.92 -18.48 -31.37
N GLU A 50 27.89 -19.38 -32.34
CA GLU A 50 27.37 -19.16 -33.69
C GLU A 50 25.87 -18.83 -33.64
N ALA A 51 25.10 -19.56 -32.82
CA ALA A 51 23.68 -19.28 -32.63
C ALA A 51 23.44 -17.88 -32.02
N VAL A 52 24.33 -17.42 -31.13
CA VAL A 52 24.27 -16.06 -30.56
C VAL A 52 24.58 -15.00 -31.61
N GLN A 53 25.58 -15.23 -32.47
CA GLN A 53 25.95 -14.34 -33.56
C GLN A 53 24.81 -14.18 -34.57
N GLU A 54 24.22 -15.30 -35.01
CA GLU A 54 23.07 -15.29 -35.92
C GLU A 54 21.86 -14.60 -35.30
N ALA A 55 21.56 -14.90 -34.03
CA ALA A 55 20.46 -14.26 -33.31
C ALA A 55 20.64 -12.75 -33.19
N PHE A 56 21.85 -12.26 -32.90
CA PHE A 56 22.15 -10.82 -32.84
C PHE A 56 21.86 -10.13 -34.18
N LYS A 57 22.38 -10.69 -35.29
CA LYS A 57 22.16 -10.16 -36.65
C LYS A 57 20.68 -10.18 -37.04
N LYS A 58 19.96 -11.25 -36.67
CA LYS A 58 18.54 -11.41 -36.94
C LYS A 58 17.70 -10.36 -36.21
N ILE A 59 17.98 -10.12 -34.92
CA ILE A 59 17.29 -9.08 -34.14
C ILE A 59 17.55 -7.70 -34.78
N LYS A 60 18.83 -7.36 -35.05
CA LYS A 60 19.20 -6.07 -35.65
C LYS A 60 18.49 -5.82 -36.98
N THR A 61 18.47 -6.82 -37.85
CA THR A 61 17.80 -6.75 -39.16
C THR A 61 16.29 -6.59 -38.99
N SER A 62 15.66 -7.41 -38.15
CA SER A 62 14.20 -7.39 -37.93
C SER A 62 13.72 -6.04 -37.36
N VAL A 63 14.45 -5.48 -36.39
CA VAL A 63 14.13 -4.15 -35.81
C VAL A 63 14.28 -3.05 -36.85
N SER A 64 15.34 -3.09 -37.66
CA SER A 64 15.54 -2.10 -38.73
C SER A 64 14.46 -2.14 -39.81
N GLN A 65 13.84 -3.31 -40.04
CA GLN A 65 12.77 -3.49 -41.03
C GLN A 65 11.38 -3.13 -40.49
N LYS A 66 11.10 -3.47 -39.22
CA LYS A 66 9.77 -3.33 -38.61
C LYS A 66 9.59 -2.04 -37.80
N ALA A 67 10.68 -1.39 -37.43
CA ALA A 67 10.71 -0.15 -36.66
C ALA A 67 11.78 0.78 -37.24
N SER A 68 12.69 1.34 -36.44
CA SER A 68 13.84 2.12 -36.90
C SER A 68 15.16 1.47 -36.54
N ALA A 69 16.17 1.63 -37.40
CA ALA A 69 17.54 1.22 -37.09
C ALA A 69 18.11 1.93 -35.83
N LYS A 70 17.60 3.13 -35.51
CA LYS A 70 17.98 3.88 -34.30
C LYS A 70 17.45 3.26 -33.00
N ASP A 71 16.41 2.43 -33.09
CA ASP A 71 15.81 1.78 -31.93
C ASP A 71 16.61 0.56 -31.46
N PHE A 72 17.62 0.11 -32.24
CA PHE A 72 18.52 -0.97 -31.86
C PHE A 72 19.74 -0.42 -31.12
N LEU A 73 19.73 -0.52 -29.80
CA LEU A 73 20.87 -0.16 -28.94
C LEU A 73 21.78 -1.35 -28.61
N GLY A 74 21.43 -2.54 -29.13
CA GLY A 74 22.11 -3.80 -28.84
C GLY A 74 21.14 -4.88 -28.39
N VAL A 75 21.65 -5.82 -27.61
CA VAL A 75 20.85 -6.90 -27.01
C VAL A 75 21.17 -7.05 -25.52
N THR A 76 20.23 -7.60 -24.77
CA THR A 76 20.52 -8.17 -23.46
C THR A 76 20.75 -9.68 -23.59
N VAL A 77 21.76 -10.17 -22.89
CA VAL A 77 22.12 -11.58 -22.76
C VAL A 77 21.66 -12.07 -21.39
N GLN A 78 20.85 -13.14 -21.38
CA GLN A 78 20.27 -13.72 -20.17
C GLN A 78 20.42 -15.25 -20.19
N PRO A 79 20.62 -15.94 -19.05
CA PRO A 79 20.55 -17.39 -19.00
C PRO A 79 19.13 -17.89 -19.32
N MET A 80 19.01 -19.02 -20.02
CA MET A 80 17.73 -19.67 -20.25
C MET A 80 17.25 -20.35 -18.96
N ILE A 81 16.19 -19.82 -18.35
CA ILE A 81 15.59 -20.41 -17.15
C ILE A 81 14.80 -21.67 -17.53
N LYS A 82 15.22 -22.83 -17.01
CA LYS A 82 14.59 -24.15 -17.24
C LYS A 82 13.65 -24.60 -16.12
N LEU A 83 13.16 -23.68 -15.30
CA LEU A 83 12.25 -24.04 -14.22
C LEU A 83 10.88 -24.41 -14.78
N GLU A 84 10.32 -25.52 -14.30
CA GLU A 84 8.90 -25.78 -14.47
C GLU A 84 8.10 -24.91 -13.51
N GLY A 85 7.28 -24.03 -14.07
CA GLY A 85 6.43 -23.14 -13.29
C GLY A 85 5.27 -22.63 -14.12
N TYR A 86 4.47 -21.77 -13.51
CA TYR A 86 3.41 -21.05 -14.17
C TYR A 86 3.90 -19.65 -14.53
N GLU A 87 3.62 -19.20 -15.74
CA GLU A 87 3.80 -17.80 -16.11
C GLU A 87 2.58 -17.01 -15.65
N ILE A 88 2.81 -16.01 -14.81
CA ILE A 88 1.80 -15.08 -14.32
C ILE A 88 2.19 -13.65 -14.70
N ILE A 89 1.21 -12.76 -14.70
CA ILE A 89 1.41 -11.32 -14.86
C ILE A 89 1.05 -10.61 -13.56
N ILE A 90 1.91 -9.69 -13.16
CA ILE A 90 1.62 -8.68 -12.13
C ILE A 90 1.85 -7.32 -12.78
N GLY A 91 0.92 -6.40 -12.66
CA GLY A 91 1.08 -5.08 -13.26
C GLY A 91 0.32 -3.98 -12.54
N SER A 92 0.55 -2.75 -12.97
CA SER A 92 -0.22 -1.59 -12.61
C SER A 92 -0.31 -0.62 -13.79
N SER A 93 -1.50 -0.07 -13.97
CA SER A 93 -1.80 0.96 -14.97
C SER A 93 -2.75 1.98 -14.36
N LEU A 94 -2.84 3.16 -14.98
CA LEU A 94 -3.76 4.20 -14.54
C LEU A 94 -5.17 3.96 -15.07
N ASP A 95 -6.13 4.04 -14.17
CA ASP A 95 -7.55 4.23 -14.47
C ASP A 95 -7.91 5.72 -14.33
N PRO A 96 -8.73 6.29 -15.23
CA PRO A 96 -9.11 7.70 -15.17
C PRO A 96 -9.85 8.13 -13.90
N GLN A 97 -10.57 7.22 -13.24
CA GLN A 97 -11.36 7.50 -12.05
C GLN A 97 -10.61 7.10 -10.77
N PHE A 98 -9.94 5.94 -10.80
CA PHE A 98 -9.34 5.35 -9.60
C PHE A 98 -7.84 5.60 -9.44
N GLY A 99 -7.19 6.22 -10.43
CA GLY A 99 -5.74 6.37 -10.42
C GLY A 99 -5.05 5.02 -10.63
N PRO A 100 -3.93 4.72 -9.95
CA PRO A 100 -3.24 3.44 -10.10
C PRO A 100 -4.13 2.25 -9.72
N VAL A 101 -4.27 1.29 -10.64
CA VAL A 101 -4.95 0.01 -10.43
C VAL A 101 -3.94 -1.12 -10.62
N LEU A 102 -3.99 -2.13 -9.76
CA LEU A 102 -3.16 -3.32 -9.83
C LEU A 102 -3.84 -4.42 -10.66
N LEU A 103 -3.02 -5.22 -11.35
CA LEU A 103 -3.41 -6.36 -12.17
C LEU A 103 -2.69 -7.61 -11.68
N PHE A 104 -3.43 -8.71 -11.57
CA PHE A 104 -2.89 -10.06 -11.39
C PHE A 104 -3.60 -11.01 -12.35
N GLY A 105 -2.88 -11.94 -12.96
CA GLY A 105 -3.51 -12.92 -13.84
C GLY A 105 -2.57 -13.93 -14.47
N THR A 106 -3.10 -14.70 -15.41
CA THR A 106 -2.31 -15.58 -16.27
C THR A 106 -1.35 -14.74 -17.12
N GLY A 107 -0.07 -15.12 -17.15
CA GLY A 107 0.98 -14.45 -17.92
C GLY A 107 1.31 -15.18 -19.24
N GLY A 108 2.33 -14.68 -19.94
CA GLY A 108 2.82 -15.28 -21.17
C GLY A 108 2.03 -14.86 -22.42
N GLN A 109 2.15 -15.62 -23.51
CA GLN A 109 1.63 -15.22 -24.83
C GLN A 109 0.10 -15.25 -24.95
N LEU A 110 -0.60 -15.95 -24.04
CA LEU A 110 -2.04 -16.20 -24.14
C LEU A 110 -2.89 -15.32 -23.20
N VAL A 111 -2.30 -14.28 -22.59
CA VAL A 111 -2.98 -13.35 -21.67
C VAL A 111 -4.26 -12.78 -22.28
N GLU A 112 -4.18 -12.31 -23.53
CA GLU A 112 -5.30 -11.65 -24.23
C GLU A 112 -6.46 -12.62 -24.55
N VAL A 113 -6.14 -13.91 -24.71
CA VAL A 113 -7.09 -14.95 -25.09
C VAL A 113 -7.88 -15.46 -23.89
N PHE A 114 -7.21 -15.75 -22.77
CA PHE A 114 -7.86 -16.34 -21.60
C PHE A 114 -8.63 -15.34 -20.74
N LYS A 115 -8.29 -14.04 -20.83
CA LYS A 115 -8.89 -12.95 -20.04
C LYS A 115 -8.98 -13.26 -18.54
N ASP A 116 -8.05 -14.09 -18.04
CA ASP A 116 -7.99 -14.52 -16.64
C ASP A 116 -7.20 -13.51 -15.82
N ARG A 117 -7.90 -12.50 -15.32
CA ARG A 117 -7.32 -11.40 -14.56
C ARG A 117 -8.22 -10.93 -13.43
N ALA A 118 -7.59 -10.45 -12.37
CA ALA A 118 -8.21 -9.72 -11.28
C ALA A 118 -7.59 -8.33 -11.17
N LEU A 119 -8.41 -7.36 -10.75
CA LEU A 119 -8.00 -5.98 -10.50
C LEU A 119 -8.16 -5.66 -9.03
N ALA A 120 -7.30 -4.80 -8.50
CA ALA A 120 -7.42 -4.29 -7.14
C ALA A 120 -6.85 -2.88 -7.04
N LEU A 121 -7.30 -2.13 -6.04
CA LEU A 121 -6.76 -0.81 -5.72
C LEU A 121 -5.60 -0.96 -4.71
N PRO A 122 -4.45 -0.31 -4.94
CA PRO A 122 -3.43 -0.19 -3.91
C PRO A 122 -3.89 0.77 -2.78
N PRO A 123 -3.39 0.62 -1.53
CA PRO A 123 -2.43 -0.39 -1.08
C PRO A 123 -3.06 -1.76 -0.80
N LEU A 124 -2.30 -2.84 -1.04
CA LEU A 124 -2.65 -4.19 -0.65
C LEU A 124 -2.00 -4.59 0.68
N ASN A 125 -2.76 -5.29 1.53
CA ASN A 125 -2.21 -6.18 2.55
C ASN A 125 -2.27 -7.64 2.06
N THR A 126 -1.73 -8.59 2.83
CA THR A 126 -1.69 -10.01 2.44
C THR A 126 -3.08 -10.60 2.21
N THR A 127 -4.07 -10.20 3.01
CA THR A 127 -5.47 -10.65 2.84
C THR A 127 -6.05 -10.16 1.52
N LEU A 128 -5.90 -8.88 1.19
CA LEU A 128 -6.37 -8.29 -0.07
C LEU A 128 -5.65 -8.90 -1.27
N ALA A 129 -4.33 -9.10 -1.18
CA ALA A 129 -3.55 -9.76 -2.22
C ALA A 129 -4.04 -11.20 -2.48
N ARG A 130 -4.26 -11.99 -1.42
CA ARG A 130 -4.83 -13.34 -1.54
C ARG A 130 -6.22 -13.31 -2.19
N ARG A 131 -7.11 -12.44 -1.71
CA ARG A 131 -8.48 -12.30 -2.26
C ARG A 131 -8.49 -11.87 -3.72
N MET A 132 -7.55 -11.03 -4.13
CA MET A 132 -7.36 -10.66 -5.54
C MET A 132 -6.95 -11.88 -6.36
N MET A 133 -5.96 -12.65 -5.92
CA MET A 133 -5.50 -13.84 -6.64
C MET A 133 -6.58 -14.93 -6.73
N GLU A 134 -7.35 -15.14 -5.65
CA GLU A 134 -8.46 -16.11 -5.58
C GLU A 134 -9.53 -15.91 -6.67
N GLN A 135 -9.64 -14.71 -7.24
CA GLN A 135 -10.59 -14.39 -8.31
C GLN A 135 -10.16 -14.92 -9.69
N THR A 136 -8.94 -15.45 -9.82
CA THR A 136 -8.38 -15.96 -11.09
C THR A 136 -8.42 -17.48 -11.18
N LYS A 137 -8.54 -17.99 -12.40
CA LYS A 137 -8.46 -19.43 -12.71
C LYS A 137 -7.05 -19.96 -12.44
N ILE A 138 -6.01 -19.19 -12.80
CA ILE A 138 -4.61 -19.59 -12.59
C ILE A 138 -4.30 -19.86 -11.12
N TYR A 139 -4.94 -19.17 -10.17
CA TYR A 139 -4.77 -19.43 -8.75
C TYR A 139 -5.11 -20.88 -8.34
N THR A 140 -6.04 -21.52 -9.04
CA THR A 140 -6.32 -22.96 -8.83
C THR A 140 -5.14 -23.83 -9.24
N ALA A 141 -4.45 -23.49 -10.33
CA ALA A 141 -3.25 -24.19 -10.77
C ALA A 141 -2.04 -23.92 -9.86
N LEU A 142 -1.93 -22.69 -9.34
CA LEU A 142 -0.88 -22.29 -8.39
C LEU A 142 -0.91 -23.09 -7.08
N LYS A 143 -2.09 -23.54 -6.64
CA LYS A 143 -2.26 -24.45 -5.48
C LYS A 143 -1.75 -25.89 -5.73
N GLY A 144 -1.37 -26.21 -6.96
CA GLY A 144 -0.95 -27.55 -7.38
C GLY A 144 -2.10 -28.31 -8.04
N VAL A 145 -1.83 -28.86 -9.23
CA VAL A 145 -2.77 -29.69 -10.00
C VAL A 145 -2.03 -30.87 -10.64
N ARG A 146 -2.70 -32.03 -10.73
CA ARG A 146 -2.23 -33.21 -11.47
C ARG A 146 -0.77 -33.61 -11.14
N GLY A 147 -0.42 -33.67 -9.85
CA GLY A 147 0.91 -34.10 -9.39
C GLY A 147 1.97 -32.99 -9.33
N ARG A 148 1.69 -31.77 -9.78
CA ARG A 148 2.56 -30.61 -9.54
C ARG A 148 2.39 -30.08 -8.12
N LYS A 149 3.52 -29.73 -7.49
CA LYS A 149 3.54 -29.05 -6.19
C LYS A 149 2.94 -27.64 -6.31
N SER A 150 2.37 -27.14 -5.21
CA SER A 150 1.97 -25.75 -5.09
C SER A 150 3.19 -24.83 -5.26
N VAL A 151 2.96 -23.65 -5.84
CA VAL A 151 3.93 -22.55 -5.73
C VAL A 151 4.00 -22.05 -4.28
N ASP A 152 5.04 -21.30 -3.95
CA ASP A 152 5.10 -20.57 -2.67
C ASP A 152 4.10 -19.39 -2.67
N LEU A 153 2.86 -19.70 -2.29
CA LEU A 153 1.76 -18.72 -2.24
C LEU A 153 2.03 -17.62 -1.21
N ALA A 154 2.70 -17.93 -0.10
CA ALA A 154 3.03 -16.93 0.91
C ALA A 154 4.05 -15.92 0.37
N ALA A 155 5.09 -16.39 -0.34
CA ALA A 155 6.02 -15.50 -1.02
C ALA A 155 5.33 -14.67 -2.11
N LEU A 156 4.37 -15.25 -2.84
CA LEU A 156 3.62 -14.53 -3.87
C LEU A 156 2.71 -13.44 -3.28
N GLU A 157 2.02 -13.72 -2.17
CA GLU A 157 1.25 -12.72 -1.42
C GLU A 157 2.14 -11.56 -0.97
N GLN A 158 3.32 -11.86 -0.42
CA GLN A 158 4.28 -10.84 0.00
C GLN A 158 4.82 -10.04 -1.20
N LEU A 159 5.06 -10.69 -2.34
CA LEU A 159 5.45 -10.01 -3.57
C LEU A 159 4.37 -9.04 -4.04
N MET A 160 3.09 -9.44 -4.02
CA MET A 160 1.97 -8.56 -4.38
C MET A 160 1.85 -7.36 -3.44
N VAL A 161 2.05 -7.54 -2.13
CA VAL A 161 2.08 -6.43 -1.15
C VAL A 161 3.23 -5.47 -1.45
N ARG A 162 4.44 -5.98 -1.71
CA ARG A 162 5.60 -5.15 -2.05
C ARG A 162 5.44 -4.43 -3.38
N PHE A 163 4.85 -5.10 -4.37
CA PHE A 163 4.54 -4.50 -5.67
C PHE A 163 3.51 -3.37 -5.50
N SER A 164 2.47 -3.59 -4.69
CA SER A 164 1.52 -2.55 -4.33
C SER A 164 2.19 -1.37 -3.61
N GLN A 165 3.11 -1.63 -2.68
CA GLN A 165 3.85 -0.58 -1.98
C GLN A 165 4.73 0.22 -2.94
N LEU A 166 5.40 -0.45 -3.90
CA LEU A 166 6.19 0.22 -4.94
C LEU A 166 5.32 1.21 -5.74
N VAL A 167 4.13 0.79 -6.17
CA VAL A 167 3.19 1.65 -6.91
C VAL A 167 2.70 2.83 -6.05
N VAL A 168 2.48 2.61 -4.75
CA VAL A 168 2.08 3.66 -3.80
C VAL A 168 3.19 4.68 -3.57
N GLU A 169 4.43 4.24 -3.46
CA GLU A 169 5.55 5.13 -3.11
C GLU A 169 6.17 5.83 -4.33
N GLN A 170 6.07 5.22 -5.51
CA GLN A 170 6.69 5.72 -6.74
C GLN A 170 5.63 6.28 -7.69
N HIS A 171 5.04 7.43 -7.34
CA HIS A 171 4.00 8.11 -8.13
C HIS A 171 4.42 8.46 -9.57
N TRP A 172 5.72 8.49 -9.85
CA TRP A 172 6.26 8.74 -11.19
C TRP A 172 6.09 7.55 -12.15
N ILE A 173 5.81 6.36 -11.62
CA ILE A 173 5.49 5.18 -12.43
C ILE A 173 4.08 5.36 -13.00
N LYS A 174 4.01 5.56 -14.31
CA LYS A 174 2.75 5.62 -15.06
C LYS A 174 2.19 4.22 -15.30
N GLU A 175 3.07 3.27 -15.62
CA GLU A 175 2.70 1.88 -15.87
C GLU A 175 3.87 0.99 -15.47
N ILE A 176 3.58 -0.15 -14.88
CA ILE A 176 4.60 -1.15 -14.56
C ILE A 176 4.00 -2.53 -14.75
N ASP A 177 4.72 -3.42 -15.41
CA ASP A 177 4.31 -4.81 -15.54
C ASP A 177 5.51 -5.75 -15.43
N ILE A 178 5.28 -6.88 -14.78
CA ILE A 178 6.18 -8.02 -14.73
C ILE A 178 5.49 -9.13 -15.51
N ASN A 179 5.89 -9.29 -16.78
CA ASN A 179 5.29 -10.26 -17.68
C ASN A 179 6.34 -10.91 -18.61
N PRO A 180 6.67 -12.20 -18.45
CA PRO A 180 6.16 -13.10 -17.43
C PRO A 180 6.92 -13.02 -16.10
N LEU A 181 6.19 -13.15 -15.00
CA LEU A 181 6.72 -13.62 -13.72
C LEU A 181 6.57 -15.15 -13.70
N LEU A 182 7.68 -15.87 -13.61
CA LEU A 182 7.67 -17.32 -13.46
C LEU A 182 7.49 -17.70 -12.00
N ALA A 183 6.42 -18.42 -11.68
CA ALA A 183 6.13 -18.92 -10.34
C ALA A 183 6.31 -20.44 -10.28
N SER A 184 7.27 -20.90 -9.49
CA SER A 184 7.51 -22.32 -9.21
C SER A 184 7.43 -22.62 -7.69
N PRO A 185 7.41 -23.90 -7.28
CA PRO A 185 7.52 -24.28 -5.88
C PRO A 185 8.80 -23.79 -5.19
N GLU A 186 9.88 -23.63 -5.95
CA GLU A 186 11.22 -23.29 -5.42
C GLU A 186 11.46 -21.77 -5.38
N ARG A 187 10.94 -21.01 -6.37
CA ARG A 187 11.17 -19.57 -6.44
C ARG A 187 10.20 -18.84 -7.36
N LEU A 188 10.13 -17.52 -7.16
CA LEU A 188 9.48 -16.56 -8.05
C LEU A 188 10.55 -15.79 -8.84
N VAL A 189 10.45 -15.74 -10.16
CA VAL A 189 11.47 -15.12 -11.03
C VAL A 189 10.82 -14.24 -12.10
N ALA A 190 11.00 -12.93 -12.00
CA ALA A 190 10.65 -12.02 -13.08
C ALA A 190 11.58 -12.29 -14.28
N LEU A 191 11.00 -12.78 -15.38
CA LEU A 191 11.69 -13.08 -16.63
C LEU A 191 11.76 -11.85 -17.55
N ASP A 192 10.76 -10.98 -17.45
CA ASP A 192 10.76 -9.65 -18.05
C ASP A 192 10.00 -8.68 -17.14
N ALA A 193 10.34 -7.40 -17.27
CA ALA A 193 9.63 -6.32 -16.61
C ALA A 193 9.72 -5.06 -17.47
N ARG A 194 8.65 -4.26 -17.44
CA ARG A 194 8.55 -2.98 -18.12
C ARG A 194 8.08 -1.94 -17.12
N VAL A 195 8.70 -0.76 -17.16
CA VAL A 195 8.31 0.40 -16.36
C VAL A 195 8.23 1.59 -17.29
N VAL A 196 7.09 2.26 -17.31
CA VAL A 196 6.84 3.49 -18.06
C VAL A 196 6.67 4.60 -17.04
N LEU A 197 7.44 5.67 -17.20
CA LEU A 197 7.36 6.85 -16.33
C LEU A 197 6.45 7.92 -16.94
N HIS A 198 5.94 8.80 -16.09
CA HIS A 198 5.38 10.07 -16.55
C HIS A 198 6.44 10.91 -17.28
N LYS A 199 5.99 11.80 -18.17
CA LYS A 199 6.91 12.66 -18.93
C LYS A 199 7.64 13.63 -17.97
N PRO A 200 8.88 14.04 -18.28
CA PRO A 200 9.66 14.94 -17.40
C PRO A 200 9.03 16.32 -17.13
N ASN A 201 8.03 16.72 -17.92
CA ASN A 201 7.35 18.02 -17.79
C ASN A 201 6.08 17.97 -16.92
N VAL A 202 5.73 16.82 -16.36
CA VAL A 202 4.59 16.66 -15.44
C VAL A 202 5.02 17.10 -14.05
N SER A 203 4.24 17.95 -13.38
CA SER A 203 4.49 18.35 -11.98
C SER A 203 3.91 17.32 -11.00
N GLU A 204 4.38 17.31 -9.75
CA GLU A 204 3.94 16.35 -8.74
C GLU A 204 2.44 16.49 -8.43
N GLU A 205 1.89 17.71 -8.49
CA GLU A 205 0.47 17.98 -8.27
C GLU A 205 -0.44 17.42 -9.38
N GLN A 206 0.13 17.18 -10.56
CA GLN A 206 -0.55 16.61 -11.72
C GLN A 206 -0.51 15.08 -11.71
N LEU A 207 0.28 14.47 -10.82
CA LEU A 207 0.34 13.02 -10.73
C LEU A 207 -0.99 12.46 -10.23
N PRO A 208 -1.42 11.31 -10.75
CA PRO A 208 -2.67 10.68 -10.36
C PRO A 208 -2.62 10.31 -8.87
N LYS A 209 -3.70 10.64 -8.16
CA LYS A 209 -3.85 10.27 -6.75
C LYS A 209 -4.34 8.84 -6.62
N LEU A 210 -3.98 8.19 -5.52
CA LEU A 210 -4.52 6.89 -5.14
C LEU A 210 -6.00 7.04 -4.74
N ALA A 211 -6.84 6.13 -5.20
CA ALA A 211 -8.24 6.06 -4.74
C ALA A 211 -8.34 5.73 -3.24
N ILE A 212 -7.37 4.99 -2.68
CA ILE A 212 -7.29 4.66 -1.26
C ILE A 212 -6.03 5.31 -0.70
N ARG A 213 -6.20 6.18 0.29
CA ARG A 213 -5.07 6.81 0.96
C ARG A 213 -4.29 5.76 1.77
N PRO A 214 -2.95 5.66 1.62
CA PRO A 214 -2.16 4.69 2.36
C PRO A 214 -2.09 5.02 3.85
N TYR A 215 -1.69 4.02 4.64
CA TYR A 215 -1.49 4.18 6.09
C TYR A 215 -0.51 5.32 6.37
N PRO A 216 -0.90 6.38 7.11
CA PRO A 216 -0.08 7.58 7.24
C PRO A 216 1.01 7.41 8.31
N VAL A 217 2.10 6.76 7.90
CA VAL A 217 3.26 6.43 8.76
C VAL A 217 3.89 7.65 9.41
N GLN A 218 3.80 8.82 8.78
CA GLN A 218 4.35 10.08 9.30
C GLN A 218 3.74 10.51 10.64
N TYR A 219 2.56 10.00 11.00
CA TYR A 219 1.90 10.27 12.28
C TYR A 219 2.22 9.23 13.36
N CYS A 220 3.09 8.25 13.07
CA CYS A 220 3.60 7.31 14.07
C CYS A 220 4.80 7.92 14.80
N ALA A 221 4.68 8.20 16.09
CA ALA A 221 5.83 8.61 16.89
C ALA A 221 5.74 8.15 18.35
N PRO A 222 6.87 7.79 18.97
CA PRO A 222 6.92 7.48 20.39
C PRO A 222 6.56 8.72 21.22
N TRP A 223 6.03 8.49 22.42
CA TRP A 223 5.75 9.54 23.39
C TRP A 223 5.93 8.98 24.81
N LYS A 224 6.11 9.87 25.80
CA LYS A 224 6.29 9.48 27.21
C LYS A 224 5.18 10.06 28.06
N LEU A 225 4.53 9.20 28.84
CA LEU A 225 3.60 9.63 29.89
C LEU A 225 4.32 10.47 30.95
N LYS A 226 3.58 11.25 31.73
CA LYS A 226 4.14 11.95 32.91
C LYS A 226 4.77 10.99 33.93
N SER A 227 4.29 9.75 34.00
CA SER A 227 4.90 8.68 34.80
C SER A 227 6.27 8.19 34.28
N GLY A 228 6.73 8.67 33.13
CA GLY A 228 7.97 8.25 32.46
C GLY A 228 7.81 7.02 31.55
N GLN A 229 6.66 6.35 31.58
CA GLN A 229 6.39 5.19 30.74
C GLN A 229 6.30 5.56 29.25
N SER A 230 6.98 4.79 28.39
CA SER A 230 6.96 4.99 26.95
C SER A 230 5.72 4.36 26.31
N VAL A 231 5.13 5.08 25.36
CA VAL A 231 4.00 4.66 24.53
C VAL A 231 4.28 4.98 23.06
N LEU A 232 3.52 4.40 22.15
CA LEU A 232 3.52 4.74 20.73
C LEU A 232 2.18 5.38 20.39
N ILE A 233 2.21 6.58 19.81
CA ILE A 233 1.01 7.19 19.24
C ILE A 233 1.08 6.98 17.74
N ARG A 234 0.02 6.40 17.16
CA ARG A 234 -0.05 6.06 15.74
C ARG A 234 -1.49 6.05 15.23
N PRO A 235 -1.73 6.16 13.91
CA PRO A 235 -3.05 5.90 13.34
C PRO A 235 -3.54 4.47 13.66
N ILE A 236 -4.85 4.34 13.86
CA ILE A 236 -5.52 3.05 14.07
C ILE A 236 -5.42 2.18 12.81
N ARG A 237 -5.41 0.87 12.98
CA ARG A 237 -5.46 -0.11 11.90
C ARG A 237 -6.65 -1.05 12.07
N PRO A 238 -7.13 -1.68 10.99
CA PRO A 238 -8.19 -2.69 11.09
C PRO A 238 -7.89 -3.80 12.11
N GLU A 239 -6.62 -4.22 12.22
CA GLU A 239 -6.20 -5.30 13.14
C GLU A 239 -6.22 -4.89 14.63
N ASP A 240 -6.47 -3.61 14.94
CA ASP A 240 -6.59 -3.13 16.31
C ASP A 240 -7.96 -3.42 16.94
N GLU A 241 -8.93 -3.93 16.18
CA GLU A 241 -10.28 -4.20 16.65
C GLU A 241 -10.31 -4.98 18.00
N PRO A 242 -9.55 -6.08 18.20
CA PRO A 242 -9.53 -6.78 19.48
C PRO A 242 -8.90 -5.96 20.62
N LEU A 243 -7.99 -5.04 20.31
CA LEU A 243 -7.39 -4.14 21.30
C LEU A 243 -8.36 -3.02 21.70
N ILE A 244 -9.14 -2.52 20.75
CA ILE A 244 -10.20 -1.52 20.99
C ILE A 244 -11.35 -2.13 21.80
N GLN A 245 -11.69 -3.40 21.55
CA GLN A 245 -12.66 -4.14 22.37
C GLN A 245 -12.22 -4.14 23.85
N LYS A 246 -11.00 -4.58 24.13
CA LYS A 246 -10.41 -4.59 25.49
C LYS A 246 -10.29 -3.20 26.09
N PHE A 247 -9.96 -2.20 25.27
CA PHE A 247 -9.94 -0.82 25.71
C PHE A 247 -11.33 -0.38 26.20
N HIS A 248 -12.40 -0.69 25.47
CA HIS A 248 -13.76 -0.39 25.90
C HIS A 248 -14.15 -1.13 27.20
N GLU A 249 -13.75 -2.38 27.38
CA GLU A 249 -13.96 -3.11 28.65
C GLU A 249 -13.37 -2.39 29.87
N SER A 250 -12.28 -1.64 29.68
CA SER A 250 -11.61 -0.91 30.76
C SER A 250 -12.24 0.44 31.15
N LEU A 251 -13.15 0.98 30.32
CA LEU A 251 -13.70 2.32 30.56
C LEU A 251 -14.84 2.28 31.58
N SER A 252 -14.82 3.25 32.51
CA SER A 252 -15.93 3.51 33.43
C SER A 252 -17.19 4.01 32.71
N GLU A 253 -18.36 3.84 33.34
CA GLU A 253 -19.63 4.37 32.83
C GLU A 253 -19.59 5.90 32.68
N GLN A 254 -18.90 6.60 33.59
CA GLN A 254 -18.71 8.05 33.52
C GLN A 254 -17.90 8.44 32.28
N THR A 255 -16.78 7.79 32.02
CA THR A 255 -15.95 8.06 30.82
C THR A 255 -16.73 7.78 29.53
N VAL A 256 -17.55 6.73 29.51
CA VAL A 256 -18.44 6.42 28.38
C VAL A 256 -19.51 7.50 28.19
N TYR A 257 -20.17 7.90 29.27
CA TYR A 257 -21.19 8.95 29.24
C TYR A 257 -20.62 10.27 28.71
N LEU A 258 -19.46 10.69 29.22
CA LEU A 258 -18.80 11.92 28.76
C LEU A 258 -18.38 11.87 27.27
N ARG A 259 -18.06 10.69 26.74
CA ARG A 259 -17.65 10.50 25.33
C ARG A 259 -18.83 10.45 24.36
N TYR A 260 -19.94 9.84 24.76
CA TYR A 260 -21.07 9.54 23.85
C TYR A 260 -22.34 10.33 24.17
N PHE A 261 -22.30 11.16 25.21
CA PHE A 261 -23.42 11.98 25.72
C PHE A 261 -24.63 11.16 26.18
N GLN A 262 -24.46 9.85 26.32
CA GLN A 262 -25.46 8.91 26.79
C GLN A 262 -24.80 7.66 27.36
N PRO A 263 -25.45 6.95 28.29
CA PRO A 263 -25.01 5.62 28.71
C PRO A 263 -25.03 4.66 27.52
N LEU A 264 -23.93 3.94 27.31
CA LEU A 264 -23.82 2.96 26.23
C LEU A 264 -23.32 1.63 26.78
N LYS A 265 -24.11 0.56 26.60
CA LYS A 265 -23.78 -0.76 27.16
C LYS A 265 -22.48 -1.29 26.56
N LEU A 266 -21.73 -2.07 27.33
CA LEU A 266 -20.51 -2.72 26.84
C LEU A 266 -20.78 -3.55 25.58
N SER A 267 -21.86 -4.33 25.57
CA SER A 267 -22.29 -5.14 24.42
C SER A 267 -22.56 -4.33 23.15
N GLN A 268 -22.91 -3.05 23.26
CA GLN A 268 -23.13 -2.16 22.12
C GLN A 268 -21.82 -1.50 21.67
N ARG A 269 -21.05 -0.95 22.61
CA ARG A 269 -19.82 -0.21 22.28
C ARG A 269 -18.67 -1.12 21.85
N ALA A 270 -18.64 -2.37 22.33
CA ALA A 270 -17.65 -3.38 22.00
C ALA A 270 -18.13 -4.40 20.95
N ALA A 271 -19.28 -4.15 20.30
CA ALA A 271 -19.79 -5.01 19.24
C ALA A 271 -18.86 -5.02 18.01
N HIS A 272 -18.55 -6.21 17.49
CA HIS A 272 -17.71 -6.41 16.30
C HIS A 272 -18.10 -5.50 15.13
N GLU A 273 -19.37 -5.50 14.73
CA GLU A 273 -19.88 -4.69 13.61
C GLU A 273 -19.61 -3.19 13.76
N ARG A 274 -19.64 -2.69 15.00
CA ARG A 274 -19.33 -1.31 15.32
C ARG A 274 -17.83 -1.05 15.29
N LEU A 275 -17.03 -1.93 15.90
CA LEU A 275 -15.58 -1.74 16.00
C LEU A 275 -14.89 -1.85 14.65
N VAL A 276 -15.34 -2.72 13.75
CA VAL A 276 -14.83 -2.79 12.38
C VAL A 276 -14.96 -1.43 11.68
N ARG A 277 -16.13 -0.78 11.79
CA ARG A 277 -16.35 0.57 11.22
C ARG A 277 -15.51 1.67 11.88
N ILE A 278 -15.03 1.43 13.10
CA ILE A 278 -14.21 2.39 13.85
C ILE A 278 -12.72 2.20 13.57
N CYS A 279 -12.28 0.97 13.28
CA CYS A 279 -10.88 0.65 13.02
C CYS A 279 -10.52 0.71 11.53
N PHE A 280 -11.52 0.53 10.65
CA PHE A 280 -11.37 0.61 9.20
C PHE A 280 -11.63 2.04 8.72
N ASN A 281 -10.68 2.93 8.97
CA ASN A 281 -10.77 4.34 8.60
C ASN A 281 -10.42 4.55 7.12
N ASP A 282 -11.15 5.45 6.48
CA ASP A 282 -10.71 6.13 5.27
C ASP A 282 -9.87 7.35 5.66
N TYR A 283 -8.55 7.24 5.55
CA TYR A 283 -7.61 8.30 5.96
C TYR A 283 -7.73 9.60 5.17
N ASP A 284 -8.45 9.61 4.04
CA ASP A 284 -8.77 10.86 3.34
C ASP A 284 -9.90 11.63 4.05
N ARG A 285 -10.84 10.90 4.67
CA ARG A 285 -12.05 11.49 5.28
C ARG A 285 -11.95 11.60 6.79
N GLU A 286 -11.18 10.73 7.43
CA GLU A 286 -11.04 10.68 8.87
C GLU A 286 -9.74 10.02 9.32
N ILE A 287 -9.24 10.46 10.47
CA ILE A 287 -8.08 9.85 11.11
C ILE A 287 -8.42 9.55 12.56
N ALA A 288 -8.07 8.35 13.01
CA ALA A 288 -8.09 8.02 14.43
C ALA A 288 -6.67 7.66 14.86
N LEU A 289 -6.20 8.32 15.92
CA LEU A 289 -4.94 8.03 16.60
C LEU A 289 -5.22 7.16 17.82
N VAL A 290 -4.39 6.13 18.01
CA VAL A 290 -4.39 5.28 19.20
C VAL A 290 -3.08 5.47 19.95
N VAL A 291 -3.17 5.38 21.28
CA VAL A 291 -2.01 5.33 22.16
C VAL A 291 -1.78 3.87 22.54
N GLU A 292 -0.78 3.25 21.93
CA GLU A 292 -0.40 1.86 22.18
C GLU A 292 0.68 1.78 23.25
N ARG A 293 0.49 0.86 24.19
CA ARG A 293 1.50 0.45 25.17
C ARG A 293 1.90 -1.00 24.93
N LYS A 294 3.20 -1.27 25.02
CA LYS A 294 3.76 -2.63 25.00
C LYS A 294 4.25 -2.97 26.40
N GLU A 295 3.78 -4.09 26.95
CA GLU A 295 4.28 -4.58 28.24
C GLU A 295 5.72 -5.09 28.13
N ALA A 296 6.55 -4.81 29.14
CA ALA A 296 7.97 -5.14 29.17
C ALA A 296 8.27 -6.66 29.21
N LYS A 297 7.32 -7.50 29.63
CA LYS A 297 7.52 -8.95 29.83
C LYS A 297 6.92 -9.84 28.74
N GLY A 298 6.47 -9.28 27.61
CA GLY A 298 6.19 -10.06 26.41
C GLY A 298 4.92 -9.63 25.69
N ALA A 299 5.07 -9.25 24.42
CA ALA A 299 4.13 -9.15 23.29
C ALA A 299 2.70 -8.57 23.47
N LYS A 300 2.22 -8.35 24.70
CA LYS A 300 0.88 -7.87 24.98
C LYS A 300 0.86 -6.37 24.70
N ARG A 301 0.07 -6.05 23.68
CA ARG A 301 -0.27 -4.69 23.28
C ARG A 301 -1.59 -4.32 23.94
N GLU A 302 -1.71 -3.07 24.34
CA GLU A 302 -2.97 -2.50 24.79
C GLU A 302 -3.10 -1.07 24.29
N ILE A 303 -4.34 -0.63 24.12
CA ILE A 303 -4.67 0.74 23.74
C ILE A 303 -5.11 1.47 25.01
N LEU A 304 -4.51 2.63 25.28
CA LEU A 304 -4.78 3.45 26.47
C LEU A 304 -5.69 4.64 26.19
N ALA A 305 -5.74 5.09 24.93
CA ALA A 305 -6.52 6.23 24.50
C ALA A 305 -6.73 6.20 22.99
N VAL A 306 -7.83 6.82 22.56
CA VAL A 306 -8.20 6.97 21.16
C VAL A 306 -8.68 8.39 20.93
N ALA A 307 -8.17 9.06 19.90
CA ALA A 307 -8.68 10.35 19.44
C ALA A 307 -8.97 10.27 17.95
N ARG A 308 -10.15 10.73 17.53
CA ARG A 308 -10.61 10.72 16.14
C ARG A 308 -10.82 12.14 15.67
N MET A 309 -10.47 12.41 14.42
CA MET A 309 -10.87 13.59 13.66
C MET A 309 -11.58 13.12 12.39
N ALA A 310 -12.74 13.70 12.07
CA ALA A 310 -13.52 13.40 10.87
C ALA A 310 -13.85 14.69 10.12
N LYS A 311 -13.57 14.73 8.81
CA LYS A 311 -13.90 15.87 7.95
C LYS A 311 -15.41 16.00 7.78
N LEU A 312 -15.92 17.20 7.98
CA LEU A 312 -17.33 17.53 7.78
C LEU A 312 -17.62 17.62 6.28
N ARG A 313 -18.70 16.97 5.84
CA ARG A 313 -19.05 16.88 4.41
C ARG A 313 -19.29 18.27 3.83
N ASN A 314 -18.76 18.52 2.63
CA ASN A 314 -18.93 19.77 1.88
C ASN A 314 -18.43 21.03 2.62
N THR A 315 -17.52 20.86 3.59
CA THR A 315 -16.87 21.97 4.28
C THR A 315 -15.35 21.73 4.29
N ASN A 316 -14.58 22.75 4.65
CA ASN A 316 -13.15 22.60 4.92
C ASN A 316 -12.87 22.44 6.44
N GLU A 317 -13.82 21.87 7.17
CA GLU A 317 -13.79 21.77 8.62
C GLU A 317 -13.75 20.30 9.05
N ALA A 318 -13.32 20.05 10.28
CA ALA A 318 -13.40 18.73 10.89
C ALA A 318 -13.91 18.79 12.32
N GLU A 319 -14.48 17.69 12.76
CA GLU A 319 -14.81 17.45 14.17
C GLU A 319 -13.83 16.48 14.79
N PHE A 320 -13.51 16.66 16.06
CA PHE A 320 -12.74 15.67 16.81
C PHE A 320 -13.50 15.15 18.02
N ALA A 321 -13.09 13.97 18.47
CA ALA A 321 -13.48 13.46 19.76
C ALA A 321 -12.46 12.45 20.28
N GLU A 322 -12.23 12.45 21.59
CA GLU A 322 -11.22 11.61 22.22
C GLU A 322 -11.74 10.92 23.48
N VAL A 323 -11.09 9.82 23.83
CA VAL A 323 -11.35 9.06 25.04
C VAL A 323 -10.04 8.49 25.56
N VAL A 324 -9.82 8.65 26.87
CA VAL A 324 -8.63 8.15 27.57
C VAL A 324 -9.10 7.21 28.68
N ALA A 325 -8.49 6.03 28.76
CA ALA A 325 -8.79 5.07 29.82
C ALA A 325 -8.60 5.70 31.20
N ASP A 326 -9.50 5.40 32.13
CA ASP A 326 -9.60 6.06 33.44
C ASP A 326 -8.24 6.06 34.19
N GLN A 327 -7.53 4.92 34.20
CA GLN A 327 -6.22 4.74 34.82
C GLN A 327 -5.08 5.54 34.17
N CYS A 328 -5.30 6.09 32.97
CA CYS A 328 -4.32 6.87 32.21
C CYS A 328 -4.70 8.36 32.08
N GLN A 329 -5.82 8.77 32.67
CA GLN A 329 -6.20 10.18 32.70
C GLN A 329 -5.19 11.02 33.51
N LYS A 330 -5.15 12.33 33.24
CA LYS A 330 -4.21 13.31 33.86
C LYS A 330 -2.71 13.06 33.56
N GLN A 331 -2.37 12.04 32.78
CA GLN A 331 -1.01 11.75 32.30
C GLN A 331 -0.59 12.57 31.06
N GLY A 332 -1.43 13.50 30.60
CA GLY A 332 -1.16 14.37 29.44
C GLY A 332 -1.60 13.81 28.07
N LEU A 333 -2.18 12.61 28.04
CA LEU A 333 -2.57 11.94 26.79
C LEU A 333 -3.60 12.71 25.96
N GLY A 334 -4.67 13.22 26.57
CA GLY A 334 -5.69 13.99 25.83
C GLY A 334 -5.10 15.25 25.18
N THR A 335 -4.30 16.01 25.92
CA THR A 335 -3.62 17.19 25.37
C THR A 335 -2.67 16.85 24.21
N GLU A 336 -1.90 15.77 24.32
CA GLU A 336 -0.98 15.36 23.26
C GLU A 336 -1.74 14.85 22.03
N LEU A 337 -2.79 14.05 22.22
CA LEU A 337 -3.62 13.55 21.12
C LEU A 337 -4.28 14.70 20.37
N LEU A 338 -4.92 15.64 21.07
CA LEU A 338 -5.53 16.81 20.44
C LEU A 338 -4.48 17.69 19.74
N ARG A 339 -3.30 17.88 20.33
CA ARG A 339 -2.18 18.59 19.67
C ARG A 339 -1.81 17.94 18.33
N ARG A 340 -1.75 16.62 18.27
CA ARG A 340 -1.46 15.89 17.02
C ARG A 340 -2.61 15.99 16.03
N LEU A 341 -3.85 15.91 16.48
CA LEU A 341 -5.01 16.13 15.59
C LEU A 341 -5.01 17.54 15.00
N ILE A 342 -4.64 18.57 15.77
CA ILE A 342 -4.47 19.95 15.25
C ILE A 342 -3.38 19.99 14.18
N GLN A 343 -2.23 19.35 14.41
CA GLN A 343 -1.17 19.28 13.41
C GLN A 343 -1.65 18.59 12.13
N ILE A 344 -2.31 17.44 12.25
CA ILE A 344 -2.88 16.73 11.10
C ILE A 344 -3.89 17.62 10.38
N ALA A 345 -4.75 18.33 11.10
CA ALA A 345 -5.74 19.21 10.51
C ALA A 345 -5.09 20.33 9.66
N ARG A 346 -3.94 20.86 10.10
CA ARG A 346 -3.14 21.82 9.32
C ARG A 346 -2.48 21.18 8.10
N ASP A 347 -1.92 19.98 8.25
CA ASP A 347 -1.32 19.24 7.14
C ASP A 347 -2.37 18.92 6.05
N GLU A 348 -3.61 18.68 6.46
CA GLU A 348 -4.79 18.50 5.59
C GLU A 348 -5.36 19.83 5.05
N LYS A 349 -4.80 20.98 5.44
CA LYS A 349 -5.24 22.34 5.05
C LYS A 349 -6.69 22.66 5.42
N LEU A 350 -7.17 22.10 6.54
CA LEU A 350 -8.49 22.42 7.09
C LEU A 350 -8.51 23.84 7.65
N SER A 351 -9.67 24.51 7.58
CA SER A 351 -9.85 25.88 8.10
C SER A 351 -10.20 25.91 9.58
N GLN A 352 -10.86 24.86 10.09
CA GLN A 352 -11.33 24.83 11.48
C GLN A 352 -11.45 23.41 12.03
N LEU A 353 -11.15 23.25 13.32
CA LEU A 353 -11.36 22.02 14.08
C LEU A 353 -12.37 22.27 15.20
N LYS A 354 -13.41 21.42 15.30
CA LYS A 354 -14.55 21.59 16.20
C LYS A 354 -14.77 20.37 17.10
N ALA A 355 -15.45 20.58 18.23
CA ALA A 355 -16.02 19.50 19.02
C ALA A 355 -17.19 20.00 19.87
N ASP A 356 -18.18 19.14 20.06
CA ASP A 356 -19.19 19.30 21.08
C ASP A 356 -18.77 18.53 22.34
N MET A 357 -19.09 19.05 23.52
CA MET A 357 -18.82 18.38 24.79
C MET A 357 -19.85 18.75 25.86
N LEU A 358 -20.05 17.84 26.81
CA LEU A 358 -20.84 18.11 28.01
C LEU A 358 -20.15 19.16 28.90
N PRO A 359 -20.88 20.13 29.47
CA PRO A 359 -20.35 21.10 30.43
C PRO A 359 -19.62 20.45 31.63
N GLU A 360 -20.04 19.26 32.01
CA GLU A 360 -19.46 18.46 33.10
C GLU A 360 -18.08 17.86 32.74
N ASN A 361 -17.71 17.86 31.46
CA ASN A 361 -16.41 17.35 31.01
C ASN A 361 -15.29 18.40 31.22
N VAL A 362 -15.07 18.77 32.48
CA VAL A 362 -14.09 19.79 32.89
C VAL A 362 -12.68 19.46 32.37
N GLY A 363 -12.33 18.18 32.32
CA GLY A 363 -11.04 17.73 31.79
C GLY A 363 -10.86 18.12 30.32
N MET A 364 -11.82 17.80 29.46
CA MET A 364 -11.77 18.14 28.03
C MET A 364 -11.83 19.66 27.82
N LEU A 365 -12.69 20.37 28.58
CA LEU A 365 -12.77 21.84 28.53
C LEU A 365 -11.42 22.49 28.85
N GLN A 366 -10.70 21.99 29.87
CA GLN A 366 -9.36 22.49 30.20
C GLN A 366 -8.34 22.19 29.10
N VAL A 367 -8.38 21.00 28.50
CA VAL A 367 -7.50 20.62 27.39
C VAL A 367 -7.73 21.52 26.17
N CYS A 368 -8.98 21.72 25.76
CA CYS A 368 -9.36 22.63 24.68
C CYS A 368 -8.93 24.06 24.96
N LYS A 369 -9.18 24.58 26.17
CA LYS A 369 -8.78 25.93 26.58
C LYS A 369 -7.26 26.11 26.50
N GLY A 370 -6.50 25.12 26.97
CA GLY A 370 -5.04 25.13 26.93
C GLY A 370 -4.44 25.07 25.52
N LEU A 371 -5.20 24.62 24.53
CA LEU A 371 -4.81 24.57 23.12
C LEU A 371 -5.45 25.69 22.27
N GLY A 372 -6.09 26.67 22.91
CA GLY A 372 -6.58 27.88 22.25
C GLY A 372 -7.96 27.77 21.60
N PHE A 373 -8.75 26.74 21.92
CA PHE A 373 -10.13 26.66 21.45
C PHE A 373 -10.99 27.76 22.07
N LYS A 374 -11.85 28.35 21.24
CA LYS A 374 -12.93 29.26 21.66
C LYS A 374 -14.16 28.43 21.98
N PHE A 375 -14.93 28.86 22.98
CA PHE A 375 -16.13 28.16 23.42
C PHE A 375 -17.38 29.00 23.14
N GLU A 376 -18.43 28.32 22.69
CA GLU A 376 -19.77 28.87 22.56
C GLU A 376 -20.74 27.94 23.28
N HIS A 377 -21.53 28.49 24.21
CA HIS A 377 -22.60 27.76 24.89
C HIS A 377 -23.89 28.55 24.73
N LYS A 378 -24.76 28.08 23.82
CA LYS A 378 -26.05 28.73 23.56
C LYS A 378 -27.03 28.41 24.68
N ALA A 379 -27.83 29.39 25.08
CA ALA A 379 -28.87 29.19 26.08
C ALA A 379 -29.85 28.10 25.63
N GLY A 380 -30.03 27.06 26.46
CA GLY A 380 -30.88 25.90 26.16
C GLY A 380 -30.18 24.76 25.41
N ASP A 381 -28.93 24.93 24.96
CA ASP A 381 -28.14 23.84 24.38
C ASP A 381 -27.48 23.03 25.51
N PRO A 382 -27.68 21.71 25.60
CA PRO A 382 -27.03 20.88 26.61
C PRO A 382 -25.52 20.72 26.37
N LEU A 383 -24.99 21.12 25.20
CA LEU A 383 -23.60 20.96 24.83
C LEU A 383 -22.86 22.30 24.74
N VAL A 384 -21.58 22.27 25.12
CA VAL A 384 -20.62 23.34 24.87
C VAL A 384 -19.91 23.04 23.56
N LYS A 385 -19.91 24.01 22.64
CA LYS A 385 -19.20 23.91 21.37
C LYS A 385 -17.81 24.52 21.52
N ALA A 386 -16.79 23.79 21.10
CA ALA A 386 -15.42 24.27 21.03
C ALA A 386 -14.98 24.36 19.56
N ALA A 387 -14.32 25.47 19.18
CA ALA A 387 -13.77 25.65 17.85
C ALA A 387 -12.37 26.25 17.89
N LEU A 388 -11.49 25.77 17.01
CA LEU A 388 -10.15 26.29 16.78
C LEU A 388 -9.98 26.60 15.30
N ASP A 389 -9.64 27.85 15.00
CA ASP A 389 -9.21 28.30 13.66
C ASP A 389 -7.76 27.85 13.43
N LEU A 390 -7.45 27.27 12.26
CA LEU A 390 -6.22 26.50 12.02
C LEU A 390 -5.07 27.24 11.34
#